data_AF-A0A931D1L4-F1
#
_entry.id   AF-A0A931D1L4-F1
#
_cell.length_a   1.000
_cell.length_b   1.000
_cell.length_c   1.000
_cell.angle_alpha   90.00
_cell.angle_beta   90.00
_cell.angle_gamma   90.00
#
_symmetry.space_group_name_H-M   'P 1'
#
loop_
_entity.id
_entity.type
_entity.pdbx_description
1 polymer ?
#
loop_
_entity_poly.entity_id
_entity_poly.type
_entity_poly.pdbx_seq_one_letter_code
_entity_poly.pdbx_strand_id
1 'polypeptide(L)'
;MKAQMQKGFTLIELMIVVAIIGILAAIALPAYQDYTIRGQASEGPSLASGLKTSIAEFYADRGAWPANNAALGINDTIEGSYVSGITSANGVITVTYGNKANAANLAGNVLSIRPAVSAAGDIAWVCGYAANPSGTQAAIGADGTDVDAKYLPAACRP
;
A
#
# COMPACT_ATOMS: atom_id res chain seq x y z
N MET A 1 55.48 37.62 3.96
CA MET A 1 54.28 36.75 3.93
C MET A 1 53.83 36.63 2.49
N LYS A 2 53.92 35.45 1.87
CA LYS A 2 53.43 35.27 0.49
C LYS A 2 51.89 35.16 0.56
N ALA A 3 51.19 36.14 0.00
CA ALA A 3 49.74 36.06 -0.15
C ALA A 3 49.42 34.95 -1.17
N GLN A 4 48.85 33.85 -0.70
CA GLN A 4 48.38 32.79 -1.57
C GLN A 4 47.12 33.28 -2.27
N MET A 5 47.20 33.51 -3.58
CA MET A 5 46.05 33.94 -4.37
C MET A 5 45.02 32.81 -4.40
N GLN A 6 43.88 32.99 -3.73
CA GLN A 6 42.80 32.00 -3.78
C GLN A 6 42.24 31.95 -5.19
N LYS A 7 42.36 30.79 -5.85
CA LYS A 7 41.68 30.51 -7.11
C LYS A 7 40.20 30.36 -6.81
N GLY A 8 39.40 31.33 -7.24
CA GLY A 8 37.94 31.28 -7.17
C GLY A 8 37.37 30.27 -8.17
N PHE A 9 36.17 29.76 -7.87
CA PHE A 9 35.40 28.90 -8.75
C PHE A 9 34.92 29.70 -9.97
N THR A 10 35.01 29.13 -11.17
CA THR A 10 34.56 29.80 -12.40
C THR A 10 33.04 29.67 -12.59
N LEU A 11 32.45 30.66 -13.26
CA LEU A 11 31.03 30.64 -13.61
C LEU A 11 30.68 29.44 -14.51
N ILE A 12 31.63 29.03 -15.37
CA ILE A 12 31.49 27.85 -16.23
C ILE A 12 31.46 26.56 -15.40
N GLU A 13 32.33 26.40 -14.40
CA GLU A 13 32.30 25.24 -13.51
C GLU A 13 30.95 25.15 -12.77
N LEU A 14 30.41 26.29 -12.33
CA LEU A 14 29.12 26.31 -11.64
C LEU A 14 27.97 25.92 -12.57
N MET A 15 27.97 26.40 -13.81
CA MET A 15 26.95 26.04 -14.80
C MET A 15 26.98 24.55 -15.17
N ILE A 16 28.17 23.95 -15.27
CA ILE A 16 28.30 22.51 -15.54
C ILE A 16 27.74 21.69 -14.37
N VAL A 17 28.04 22.09 -13.13
CA VAL A 17 27.52 21.41 -11.93
C VAL A 17 26.00 21.48 -11.87
N VAL A 18 25.41 22.65 -12.13
CA VAL A 18 23.94 22.81 -12.15
C VAL A 18 23.32 21.96 -13.27
N ALA A 19 23.94 21.90 -14.45
CA ALA A 19 23.45 21.07 -15.54
C ALA A 19 23.43 19.57 -15.17
N ILE A 20 24.50 19.06 -14.54
CA ILE A 20 24.58 17.67 -14.09
C ILE A 20 23.52 17.38 -13.01
N ILE A 21 23.37 18.28 -12.01
CA ILE A 21 22.35 18.14 -10.96
C ILE A 21 20.94 18.14 -11.57
N GLY A 22 20.68 18.99 -12.57
CA GLY A 22 19.40 19.04 -13.27
C GLY A 22 19.03 17.72 -13.94
N ILE A 23 19.98 17.07 -14.62
CA ILE A 23 19.78 15.76 -15.25
C ILE A 23 19.49 14.68 -14.19
N LEU A 24 20.30 14.64 -13.13
CA LEU A 24 20.12 13.66 -12.05
C LEU A 24 18.76 13.85 -11.35
N ALA A 25 18.35 15.08 -11.07
CA ALA A 25 17.08 15.39 -10.44
C ALA A 25 15.89 14.96 -11.31
N ALA A 26 15.95 15.17 -12.63
CA ALA A 26 14.87 14.78 -13.54
C ALA A 26 14.60 13.26 -13.53
N ILE A 27 15.64 12.44 -13.33
CA ILE A 27 15.52 10.97 -13.25
C ILE A 27 15.15 10.53 -11.82
N ALA A 28 15.74 11.16 -10.80
CA ALA A 28 15.59 10.74 -9.42
C ALA A 28 14.24 11.12 -8.79
N LEU A 29 13.69 12.29 -9.14
CA LEU A 29 12.45 12.78 -8.54
C LEU A 29 11.23 11.88 -8.80
N PRO A 30 10.97 11.40 -10.04
CA PRO A 30 9.85 10.48 -10.28
C PRO A 30 9.99 9.17 -9.49
N ALA A 31 11.19 8.59 -9.46
CA ALA A 31 11.45 7.36 -8.72
C ALA A 31 11.28 7.54 -7.20
N TYR A 32 11.69 8.69 -6.65
CA TYR A 32 11.49 9.01 -5.24
C TYR A 32 10.00 9.21 -4.90
N GLN A 33 9.23 9.84 -5.80
CA GLN A 33 7.78 9.94 -5.63
C GLN A 33 7.13 8.56 -5.61
N ASP A 34 7.49 7.67 -6.53
CA ASP A 34 6.95 6.32 -6.55
C ASP A 34 7.29 5.52 -5.28
N TYR A 35 8.50 5.70 -4.74
CA TYR A 35 8.90 5.10 -3.47
C TYR A 35 8.09 5.64 -2.29
N THR A 36 7.88 6.96 -2.22
CA THR A 36 7.10 7.57 -1.13
C THR A 36 5.63 7.16 -1.19
N ILE A 37 5.02 7.14 -2.38
CA ILE A 37 3.64 6.67 -2.57
C ILE A 37 3.50 5.20 -2.16
N ARG A 38 4.48 4.35 -2.50
CA ARG A 38 4.50 2.95 -2.03
C ARG A 38 4.62 2.83 -0.52
N GLY A 39 5.41 3.70 0.09
CA GLY A 39 5.49 3.82 1.54
C GLY A 39 4.11 4.15 2.16
N GLN A 40 3.38 5.09 1.57
CA GLN A 40 2.02 5.42 2.00
C GLN A 40 1.06 4.23 1.83
N ALA A 41 1.10 3.55 0.68
CA ALA A 41 0.25 2.40 0.39
C ALA A 41 0.48 1.23 1.37
N SER A 42 1.68 1.10 1.94
CA SER A 42 2.03 0.04 2.90
C SER A 42 1.29 0.14 4.24
N GLU A 43 0.77 1.32 4.61
CA GLU A 43 -0.01 1.50 5.84
C GLU A 43 -1.31 0.68 5.80
N GLY A 44 -1.94 0.57 4.63
CA GLY A 44 -3.20 -0.14 4.44
C GLY A 44 -3.19 -1.58 4.93
N PRO A 45 -2.32 -2.46 4.38
CA PRO A 45 -2.17 -3.83 4.85
C PRO A 45 -1.80 -3.95 6.33
N SER A 46 -1.03 -3.00 6.86
CA SER A 46 -0.65 -2.97 8.27
C SER A 46 -1.85 -2.70 9.18
N LEU A 47 -2.68 -1.70 8.87
CA LEU A 47 -3.90 -1.41 9.62
C LEU A 47 -4.95 -2.53 9.49
N ALA A 48 -5.04 -3.17 8.33
CA ALA A 48 -5.94 -4.29 8.09
C ALA A 48 -5.55 -5.58 8.85
N SER A 49 -4.35 -5.67 9.41
CA SER A 49 -3.86 -6.89 10.07
C SER A 49 -4.72 -7.33 11.25
N GLY A 50 -5.22 -6.40 12.06
CA GLY A 50 -6.14 -6.70 13.16
C GLY A 50 -7.46 -7.28 12.66
N LEU A 51 -8.00 -6.71 11.57
CA LEU A 51 -9.25 -7.20 10.97
C LEU A 51 -9.11 -8.61 10.41
N LYS A 52 -7.95 -8.95 9.84
CA LYS A 52 -7.69 -10.33 9.38
C LYS A 52 -7.86 -11.33 10.51
N THR A 53 -7.31 -11.02 11.69
CA THR A 53 -7.44 -11.90 12.86
C THR A 53 -8.91 -12.03 13.28
N SER A 54 -9.64 -10.92 13.44
CA SER A 54 -11.04 -10.97 13.84
C SER A 54 -11.94 -11.68 12.83
N ILE A 55 -11.69 -11.51 11.53
CA ILE A 55 -12.42 -12.22 10.46
C ILE A 55 -12.11 -13.72 10.52
N ALA A 56 -10.85 -14.09 10.74
CA ALA A 56 -10.42 -15.48 10.84
C ALA A 56 -11.05 -16.19 12.05
N GLU A 57 -11.07 -15.52 13.21
CA GLU A 57 -11.76 -16.00 14.42
C GLU A 57 -13.26 -16.17 14.18
N PHE A 58 -13.92 -15.18 13.57
CA PHE A 58 -15.34 -15.26 13.25
C PHE A 58 -15.67 -16.45 12.34
N TYR A 59 -14.83 -16.69 11.32
CA TYR A 59 -14.98 -17.83 10.43
C TYR A 59 -14.73 -19.16 11.14
N ALA A 60 -13.73 -19.24 12.02
CA ALA A 60 -13.45 -20.45 12.79
C ALA A 60 -14.60 -20.81 13.75
N ASP A 61 -15.23 -19.81 14.37
CA ASP A 61 -16.33 -20.03 15.32
C ASP A 61 -17.66 -20.36 14.65
N ARG A 62 -17.96 -19.72 13.52
CA ARG A 62 -19.30 -19.77 12.89
C ARG A 62 -19.35 -20.52 11.57
N GLY A 63 -18.20 -20.85 10.98
CA GLY A 63 -18.11 -21.47 9.65
C GLY A 63 -18.60 -20.58 8.50
N ALA A 64 -18.75 -19.28 8.73
CA ALA A 64 -19.25 -18.32 7.76
C ALA A 64 -18.47 -17.00 7.85
N TRP A 65 -18.33 -16.30 6.74
CA TRP A 65 -17.67 -14.99 6.72
C TRP A 65 -18.54 -13.90 7.36
N PRO A 66 -17.95 -12.91 8.05
CA PRO A 66 -18.70 -11.79 8.59
C PRO A 66 -19.27 -10.95 7.47
N ALA A 67 -20.56 -10.59 7.58
CA ALA A 67 -21.24 -9.77 6.58
C ALA A 67 -20.64 -8.35 6.50
N ASN A 68 -20.20 -7.80 7.63
CA ASN A 68 -19.61 -6.46 7.75
C ASN A 68 -18.81 -6.30 9.05
N ASN A 69 -18.21 -5.12 9.27
CA ASN A 69 -17.46 -4.82 10.50
C ASN A 69 -18.32 -4.86 11.76
N ALA A 70 -19.60 -4.49 11.67
CA ALA A 70 -20.51 -4.54 12.82
C ALA A 70 -20.73 -5.98 13.32
N ALA A 71 -20.70 -6.98 12.43
CA ALA A 71 -20.74 -8.39 12.80
C ALA A 71 -19.50 -8.84 13.61
N LEU A 72 -18.39 -8.11 13.49
CA LEU A 72 -17.17 -8.28 14.26
C LEU A 72 -17.12 -7.42 15.53
N GLY A 73 -18.11 -6.55 15.74
CA GLY A 73 -18.09 -5.55 16.83
C GLY A 73 -17.08 -4.42 16.59
N ILE A 74 -16.70 -4.17 15.33
CA ILE A 74 -15.70 -3.16 14.94
C ILE A 74 -16.40 -2.03 14.18
N ASN A 75 -15.91 -0.80 14.34
CA ASN A 75 -16.38 0.37 13.59
C ASN A 75 -15.69 0.46 12.22
N ASP A 76 -16.37 1.00 11.21
CA ASP A 76 -15.83 1.29 9.88
C ASP A 76 -14.79 2.43 9.86
N THR A 77 -14.72 3.23 10.92
CA THR A 77 -13.78 4.36 11.07
C THR A 77 -12.39 3.92 11.51
N ILE A 78 -11.79 2.95 10.81
CA ILE A 78 -10.39 2.57 11.00
C ILE A 78 -9.55 3.46 10.09
N GLU A 79 -8.91 4.45 10.69
CA GLU A 79 -8.20 5.49 9.97
C GLU A 79 -6.70 5.49 10.31
N GLY A 80 -5.91 5.97 9.34
CA GLY A 80 -4.47 6.16 9.46
C GLY A 80 -4.03 7.49 8.86
N SER A 81 -2.72 7.67 8.70
CA SER A 81 -2.19 8.88 8.07
C SER A 81 -2.57 9.00 6.59
N TYR A 82 -2.68 7.86 5.91
CA TYR A 82 -2.91 7.70 4.47
C TYR A 82 -4.13 6.82 4.16
N VAL A 83 -4.81 6.29 5.18
CA VAL A 83 -6.01 5.45 5.07
C VAL A 83 -7.20 6.20 5.68
N SER A 84 -8.26 6.40 4.91
CA SER A 84 -9.48 7.10 5.35
C SER A 84 -10.55 6.17 5.91
N GLY A 85 -10.40 4.85 5.74
CA GLY A 85 -11.34 3.88 6.28
C GLY A 85 -11.01 2.46 5.86
N ILE A 86 -11.47 1.50 6.64
CA ILE A 86 -11.38 0.07 6.32
C ILE A 86 -12.73 -0.57 6.57
N THR A 87 -13.29 -1.20 5.54
CA THR A 87 -14.56 -1.92 5.62
C THR A 87 -14.33 -3.40 5.37
N SER A 88 -15.15 -4.25 5.98
CA SER A 88 -15.28 -5.64 5.59
C SER A 88 -16.64 -5.89 4.96
N ALA A 89 -16.68 -6.74 3.94
CA ALA A 89 -17.91 -7.20 3.31
C ALA A 89 -17.74 -8.69 2.96
N ASN A 90 -18.53 -9.56 3.59
CA ASN A 90 -18.44 -11.01 3.42
C ASN A 90 -17.01 -11.56 3.56
N GLY A 91 -16.25 -11.04 4.54
CA GLY A 91 -14.85 -11.40 4.80
C GLY A 91 -13.81 -10.71 3.91
N VAL A 92 -14.22 -10.03 2.83
CA VAL A 92 -13.31 -9.20 2.01
C VAL A 92 -13.03 -7.88 2.72
N ILE A 93 -11.77 -7.57 2.96
CA ILE A 93 -11.34 -6.30 3.55
C ILE A 93 -11.07 -5.31 2.43
N THR A 94 -11.71 -4.15 2.47
CA THR A 94 -11.48 -3.04 1.55
C THR A 94 -10.86 -1.88 2.31
N VAL A 95 -9.59 -1.60 2.03
CA VAL A 95 -8.87 -0.44 2.55
C VAL A 95 -9.09 0.72 1.58
N THR A 96 -9.58 1.86 2.06
CA THR A 96 -9.71 3.08 1.26
C THR A 96 -8.60 4.06 1.63
N TYR A 97 -7.81 4.48 0.65
CA TYR A 97 -6.74 5.45 0.84
C TYR A 97 -7.27 6.88 0.77
N GLY A 98 -6.72 7.76 1.60
CA GLY A 98 -7.16 9.14 1.72
C GLY A 98 -6.28 9.94 2.68
N ASN A 99 -6.86 10.92 3.36
CA ASN A 99 -6.15 11.78 4.33
C ASN A 99 -4.92 12.46 3.69
N LYS A 100 -3.70 12.11 4.13
CA LYS A 100 -2.44 12.67 3.61
C LYS A 100 -1.88 11.87 2.43
N ALA A 101 -2.64 10.91 1.90
CA ALA A 101 -2.22 10.12 0.74
C ALA A 101 -1.95 11.04 -0.45
N ASN A 102 -1.04 10.62 -1.33
CA ASN A 102 -0.77 11.34 -2.55
C ASN A 102 -2.06 11.55 -3.36
N ALA A 103 -2.48 12.81 -3.50
CA ALA A 103 -3.78 13.18 -4.07
C ALA A 103 -3.95 12.75 -5.54
N ALA A 104 -2.85 12.59 -6.28
CA ALA A 104 -2.90 12.28 -7.70
C ALA A 104 -2.91 10.77 -7.99
N ASN A 105 -2.27 9.96 -7.14
CA ASN A 105 -1.97 8.57 -7.46
C ASN A 105 -2.44 7.54 -6.42
N LEU A 106 -2.91 7.98 -5.25
CA LEU A 106 -3.29 7.07 -4.16
C LEU A 106 -4.57 7.47 -3.43
N ALA A 107 -4.84 8.75 -3.21
CA ALA A 107 -6.06 9.17 -2.51
C ALA A 107 -7.32 8.80 -3.32
N GLY A 108 -8.34 8.25 -2.66
CA GLY A 108 -9.58 7.78 -3.26
C GLY A 108 -9.52 6.35 -3.78
N ASN A 109 -8.32 5.82 -4.01
CA ASN A 109 -8.11 4.44 -4.44
C ASN A 109 -8.32 3.47 -3.26
N VAL A 110 -8.61 2.22 -3.57
CA VAL A 110 -8.83 1.11 -2.66
C VAL A 110 -7.87 -0.05 -2.89
N LEU A 111 -7.52 -0.74 -1.79
CA LEU A 111 -6.84 -2.02 -1.80
C LEU A 111 -7.74 -3.09 -1.18
N SER A 112 -8.01 -4.14 -1.94
CA SER A 112 -8.77 -5.29 -1.47
C SER A 112 -7.84 -6.35 -0.90
N ILE A 113 -8.20 -6.93 0.26
CA ILE A 113 -7.54 -8.08 0.84
C ILE A 113 -8.59 -9.17 1.08
N ARG A 114 -8.43 -10.30 0.40
CA ARG A 114 -9.44 -11.34 0.28
C ARG A 114 -8.98 -12.62 0.97
N PRO A 115 -9.82 -13.28 1.77
CA PRO A 115 -9.47 -14.57 2.33
C PRO A 115 -9.58 -15.66 1.27
N ALA A 116 -8.76 -16.69 1.41
CA ALA A 116 -8.81 -17.94 0.66
C ALA A 116 -8.64 -19.08 1.66
N VAL A 117 -9.34 -20.19 1.48
CA VAL A 117 -9.29 -21.32 2.43
C VAL A 117 -8.58 -22.52 1.82
N SER A 118 -7.70 -23.16 2.60
CA SER A 118 -7.07 -24.42 2.23
C SER A 118 -8.06 -25.59 2.36
N ALA A 119 -7.73 -26.74 1.76
CA ALA A 119 -8.51 -27.96 1.96
C ALA A 119 -8.52 -28.43 3.44
N ALA A 120 -7.53 -28.03 4.23
CA ALA A 120 -7.44 -28.30 5.66
C ALA A 120 -8.22 -27.29 6.53
N GLY A 121 -8.77 -26.23 5.93
CA GLY A 121 -9.52 -25.19 6.64
C GLY A 121 -8.68 -23.98 7.07
N ASP A 122 -7.40 -23.92 6.71
CA ASP A 122 -6.54 -22.78 7.03
C ASP A 122 -6.92 -21.57 6.16
N ILE A 123 -6.91 -20.38 6.76
CA ILE A 123 -7.19 -19.13 6.06
C ILE A 123 -5.88 -18.52 5.59
N ALA A 124 -5.73 -18.39 4.28
CA ALA A 124 -4.71 -17.57 3.62
C ALA A 124 -5.32 -16.25 3.15
N TRP A 125 -4.47 -15.24 2.94
CA TRP A 125 -4.91 -13.90 2.53
C TRP A 125 -4.27 -13.50 1.20
N VAL A 126 -5.11 -13.17 0.23
CA VAL A 126 -4.72 -12.64 -1.08
C VAL A 126 -4.82 -11.12 -1.03
N CYS A 127 -3.68 -10.44 -1.14
CA CYS A 127 -3.63 -8.98 -1.16
C CYS A 127 -3.63 -8.45 -2.59
N GLY A 128 -4.57 -7.58 -2.94
CA GLY A 128 -4.70 -6.97 -4.25
C GLY A 128 -4.49 -7.97 -5.40
N TYR A 129 -3.54 -7.64 -6.27
CA TYR A 129 -3.23 -8.40 -7.48
C TYR A 129 -2.34 -9.62 -7.25
N ALA A 130 -1.97 -9.94 -6.00
CA ALA A 130 -1.15 -11.09 -5.71
C ALA A 130 -1.81 -12.39 -6.17
N ALA A 131 -0.99 -13.34 -6.64
CA ALA A 131 -1.46 -14.66 -7.00
C ALA A 131 -2.09 -15.36 -5.77
N ASN A 132 -3.16 -16.11 -6.02
CA ASN A 132 -3.75 -16.93 -4.98
C ASN A 132 -2.75 -18.00 -4.52
N PRO A 133 -2.51 -18.18 -3.21
CA PRO A 133 -1.60 -19.20 -2.71
C PRO A 133 -1.92 -20.60 -3.23
N SER A 134 -0.88 -21.38 -3.54
CA SER A 134 -1.07 -22.77 -3.97
C SER A 134 -1.72 -23.61 -2.86
N GLY A 135 -2.68 -24.46 -3.22
CA GLY A 135 -3.37 -25.33 -2.28
C GLY A 135 -4.58 -24.69 -1.56
N THR A 136 -4.94 -23.46 -1.90
CA THR A 136 -6.19 -22.82 -1.45
C THR A 136 -7.24 -22.81 -2.55
N GLN A 137 -8.50 -22.69 -2.14
CA GLN A 137 -9.61 -22.34 -3.01
C GLN A 137 -9.43 -20.92 -3.55
N ALA A 138 -10.19 -20.55 -4.58
CA ALA A 138 -10.23 -19.18 -5.07
C ALA A 138 -10.53 -18.19 -3.93
N ALA A 139 -9.83 -17.06 -3.93
CA ALA A 139 -10.09 -16.00 -2.96
C ALA A 139 -11.54 -15.54 -3.03
N ILE A 140 -12.14 -15.25 -1.88
CA ILE A 140 -13.54 -14.86 -1.78
C ILE A 140 -13.75 -13.48 -2.40
N GLY A 141 -14.80 -13.34 -3.21
CA GLY A 141 -15.17 -12.08 -3.86
C GLY A 141 -14.26 -11.65 -5.02
N ALA A 142 -14.72 -10.65 -5.77
CA ALA A 142 -13.92 -10.03 -6.82
C ALA A 142 -12.83 -9.15 -6.19
N ASP A 143 -11.70 -9.01 -6.90
CA ASP A 143 -10.70 -8.00 -6.53
C ASP A 143 -11.24 -6.61 -6.85
N GLY A 144 -11.35 -5.76 -5.83
CA GLY A 144 -11.75 -4.37 -5.97
C GLY A 144 -10.58 -3.40 -6.06
N THR A 145 -9.33 -3.89 -6.02
CA THR A 145 -8.13 -3.03 -6.00
C THR A 145 -8.04 -2.19 -7.26
N ASP A 146 -7.83 -0.88 -7.10
CA ASP A 146 -7.66 0.10 -8.19
C ASP A 146 -6.34 0.87 -8.10
N VAL A 147 -5.58 0.69 -7.00
CA VAL A 147 -4.23 1.23 -6.85
C VAL A 147 -3.34 0.63 -7.93
N ASP A 148 -2.56 1.46 -8.62
CA ASP A 148 -1.58 0.98 -9.60
C ASP A 148 -0.57 0.03 -8.94
N ALA A 149 -0.31 -1.12 -9.57
CA ALA A 149 0.60 -2.14 -9.08
C ALA A 149 2.00 -1.60 -8.73
N LYS A 150 2.47 -0.54 -9.41
CA LYS A 150 3.77 0.09 -9.10
C LYS A 150 3.81 0.76 -7.72
N TYR A 151 2.64 1.12 -7.17
CA TYR A 151 2.49 1.75 -5.85
C TYR A 151 2.15 0.73 -4.75
N LEU A 152 1.72 -0.47 -5.10
CA LEU A 152 1.43 -1.50 -4.10
C LEU A 152 2.70 -2.05 -3.44
N PRO A 153 2.67 -2.48 -2.16
CA PRO A 153 3.75 -3.27 -1.57
C PRO A 153 3.99 -4.57 -2.32
N ALA A 154 5.19 -5.16 -2.20
CA ALA A 154 5.55 -6.38 -2.92
C ALA A 154 4.56 -7.55 -2.67
N ALA A 155 4.03 -7.67 -1.46
CA ALA A 155 3.08 -8.72 -1.08
C ALA A 155 1.69 -8.59 -1.75
N CYS A 156 1.40 -7.45 -2.40
CA CYS A 156 0.11 -7.16 -3.03
C CYS A 156 0.22 -6.99 -4.55
N ARG A 157 1.39 -7.32 -5.11
CA ARG A 157 1.68 -7.29 -6.55
C ARG A 157 1.50 -8.66 -7.17
N PRO A 158 1.24 -8.73 -8.49
CA PRO A 158 1.18 -10.00 -9.21
C PRO A 158 2.47 -10.80 -9.12
#